data_AF-A0A9P8QXF8-F1
#
_entry.id   AF-A0A9P8QXF8-F1
#
_cell.length_a   1.000
_cell.length_b   1.000
_cell.length_c   1.000
_cell.angle_alpha   90.00
_cell.angle_beta   90.00
_cell.angle_gamma   90.00
#
_symmetry.space_group_name_H-M   'P 1'
#
loop_
_entity.id
_entity.type
_entity.pdbx_description
1 polymer ?
#
loop_
_entity_poly.entity_id
_entity_poly.type
_entity_poly.pdbx_seq_one_letter_code
_entity_poly.pdbx_strand_id
1 'polypeptide(L)'
;MPPRRFGSSRWLTPPIQTTSFKALLVVPVLLSIATFAALFAHSDVDIALLWSQCHSRARIPALSRIPLLGTPTCFLVSFFQCALDSLRSRAVMAVVLAFVGALATVSCVESARRCNRPNALIAKPTPWWLLFNLVGGALVWQLAIVPAFLHRAKALVLAERAWRDGGGEPVAAPDADAANAKEQGRTLPDAEAVAIPIAVAVGYFLPSALMLAYNSPAAVAAWLLFPLHVSLVRQGVRRIIDRIRRVGPTSIHHEAHWQCVALLYALPVVLSAVAHVFLLWSLAQADDRKKMTKLTVTFVEIDVQFVAWTVLYWVFVEAGWKLPLSMIGVSILAGPGAGICLGWLYRERLVKNGFAGLADEFSAGDDEDRLGEEAPLLG
;
A
#
# COMPACT_ATOMS: atom_id res chain seq x y z
N MET A 1 -17.66 -13.61 -46.21
CA MET A 1 -18.09 -13.15 -44.86
C MET A 1 -16.88 -13.21 -43.96
N PRO A 2 -16.37 -12.09 -43.43
CA PRO A 2 -15.23 -12.13 -42.51
C PRO A 2 -15.69 -12.75 -41.18
N PRO A 3 -14.84 -13.53 -40.51
CA PRO A 3 -15.18 -14.11 -39.22
C PRO A 3 -15.28 -12.98 -38.19
N ARG A 4 -16.40 -12.92 -37.48
CA ARG A 4 -16.59 -12.05 -36.33
C ARG A 4 -15.56 -12.45 -35.26
N ARG A 5 -14.52 -11.63 -35.07
CA ARG A 5 -13.69 -11.68 -33.87
C ARG A 5 -14.62 -11.53 -32.66
N PHE A 6 -14.75 -12.59 -31.87
CA PHE A 6 -15.38 -12.52 -30.57
C PHE A 6 -14.64 -11.46 -29.75
N GLY A 7 -15.36 -10.43 -29.33
CA GLY A 7 -14.77 -9.27 -28.68
C GLY A 7 -13.92 -9.67 -27.48
N SER A 8 -12.68 -9.19 -27.46
CA SER A 8 -11.83 -9.19 -26.27
C SER A 8 -12.65 -8.63 -25.11
N SER A 9 -12.99 -9.48 -24.12
CA SER A 9 -13.98 -9.12 -23.13
C SER A 9 -13.54 -7.86 -22.37
N ARG A 10 -14.39 -6.83 -22.30
CA ARG A 10 -14.18 -5.61 -21.50
C ARG A 10 -13.85 -5.91 -20.02
N TRP A 11 -14.11 -7.12 -19.57
CA TRP A 11 -13.88 -7.64 -18.22
C TRP A 11 -12.42 -8.01 -17.93
N LEU A 12 -11.60 -8.19 -18.97
CA LEU A 12 -10.18 -8.49 -18.85
C LEU A 12 -9.32 -7.23 -18.79
N THR A 13 -9.79 -6.12 -19.37
CA THR A 13 -9.05 -4.85 -19.43
C THR A 13 -9.19 -4.08 -18.11
N PRO A 14 -8.08 -3.67 -17.46
CA PRO A 14 -8.15 -2.89 -16.23
C PRO A 14 -8.89 -1.54 -16.41
N PRO A 15 -9.75 -1.14 -15.45
CA PRO A 15 -10.52 0.10 -15.53
C PRO A 15 -9.69 1.37 -15.75
N ILE A 16 -8.44 1.40 -15.29
CA ILE A 16 -7.53 2.54 -15.48
C ILE A 16 -7.30 2.86 -16.97
N GLN A 17 -7.39 1.86 -17.84
CA GLN A 17 -7.16 2.02 -19.27
C GLN A 17 -8.39 2.62 -19.98
N THR A 18 -9.59 2.21 -19.60
CA THR A 18 -10.82 2.53 -20.34
C THR A 18 -11.57 3.74 -19.76
N THR A 19 -11.55 3.90 -18.44
CA THR A 19 -12.40 4.88 -17.74
C THR A 19 -11.71 6.24 -17.59
N SER A 20 -12.47 7.34 -17.61
CA SER A 20 -11.94 8.68 -17.40
C SER A 20 -11.47 8.87 -15.95
N PHE A 21 -10.43 9.68 -15.73
CA PHE A 21 -9.90 9.92 -14.38
C PHE A 21 -10.96 10.50 -13.42
N LYS A 22 -11.81 11.41 -13.91
CA LYS A 22 -12.91 11.99 -13.12
C LYS A 22 -13.88 10.93 -12.62
N ALA A 23 -14.24 9.96 -13.46
CA ALA A 23 -15.13 8.87 -13.06
C ALA A 23 -14.47 7.92 -12.04
N LEU A 24 -13.16 7.69 -12.14
CA LEU A 24 -12.41 6.90 -11.16
C LEU A 24 -12.34 7.58 -9.77
N LEU A 25 -12.41 8.91 -9.70
CA LEU A 25 -12.40 9.62 -8.41
C LEU A 25 -13.74 9.59 -7.66
N VAL A 26 -14.84 9.21 -8.33
CA VAL A 26 -16.16 9.16 -7.69
C VAL A 26 -16.17 8.17 -6.54
N VAL A 27 -15.60 6.98 -6.72
CA VAL A 27 -15.64 5.92 -5.69
C VAL A 27 -14.86 6.31 -4.43
N PRO A 28 -13.60 6.81 -4.48
CA PRO A 28 -12.91 7.28 -3.28
C PRO A 28 -13.64 8.43 -2.56
N VAL A 29 -14.28 9.34 -3.30
CA VAL A 29 -15.09 10.42 -2.70
C VAL A 29 -16.30 9.84 -1.97
N LEU A 30 -17.03 8.91 -2.58
CA LEU A 30 -18.16 8.23 -1.92
C LEU A 30 -17.70 7.45 -0.67
N LEU A 31 -16.56 6.76 -0.74
CA LEU A 31 -15.97 6.08 0.42
C LEU A 31 -15.60 7.07 1.54
N SER A 32 -15.14 8.27 1.22
CA SER A 32 -14.84 9.31 2.23
C SER A 32 -16.08 9.85 2.92
N ILE A 33 -17.17 10.07 2.18
CA ILE A 33 -18.46 10.48 2.74
C ILE A 33 -18.99 9.36 3.64
N ALA A 34 -18.93 8.11 3.18
CA ALA A 34 -19.34 6.95 3.96
C ALA A 34 -18.49 6.76 5.22
N THR A 35 -17.18 7.00 5.15
CA THR A 35 -16.27 6.98 6.31
C THR A 35 -16.71 8.01 7.33
N PHE A 36 -16.92 9.26 6.91
CA PHE A 36 -17.35 10.33 7.81
C PHE A 36 -18.70 10.00 8.47
N ALA A 37 -19.67 9.52 7.68
CA ALA A 37 -20.97 9.11 8.20
C ALA A 37 -20.86 7.95 9.21
N ALA A 38 -20.05 6.94 8.92
CA ALA A 38 -19.85 5.79 9.80
C ALA A 38 -19.17 6.20 11.12
N LEU A 39 -18.10 7.00 11.06
CA LEU A 39 -17.41 7.50 12.25
C LEU A 39 -18.31 8.40 13.09
N PHE A 40 -19.12 9.25 12.45
CA PHE A 40 -20.10 10.09 13.14
C PHE A 40 -21.18 9.26 13.84
N ALA A 41 -21.73 8.25 13.16
CA ALA A 41 -22.74 7.35 13.72
C ALA A 41 -22.24 6.54 14.94
N HIS A 42 -20.93 6.32 15.04
CA HIS A 42 -20.29 5.61 16.16
C HIS A 42 -19.60 6.56 17.15
N SER A 43 -19.75 7.87 16.99
CA SER A 43 -19.23 8.84 17.94
C SER A 43 -20.10 8.86 19.21
N ASP A 44 -19.51 8.46 20.34
CA ASP A 44 -20.16 8.48 21.65
C ASP A 44 -19.57 9.63 22.49
N VAL A 45 -20.34 10.12 23.45
CA VAL A 45 -19.97 11.15 24.44
C VAL A 45 -18.69 10.75 25.17
N ASP A 46 -18.48 9.46 25.39
CA ASP A 46 -17.27 8.90 26.01
C ASP A 46 -15.96 9.31 25.29
N ILE A 47 -15.97 9.35 23.94
CA ILE A 47 -14.80 9.77 23.16
C ILE A 47 -14.60 11.29 23.31
N ALA A 48 -15.68 12.07 23.30
CA ALA A 48 -15.60 13.52 23.53
C ALA A 48 -15.12 13.85 24.96
N LEU A 49 -15.45 13.02 25.95
CA LEU A 49 -14.95 13.15 27.32
C LEU A 49 -13.44 12.93 27.41
N LEU A 50 -12.86 12.00 26.63
CA LEU A 50 -11.40 11.85 26.56
C LEU A 50 -10.72 13.13 26.06
N TRP A 51 -11.29 13.75 25.02
CA TRP A 51 -10.80 15.03 24.51
C TRP A 51 -10.90 16.12 25.58
N SER A 52 -12.05 16.24 26.24
CA SER A 52 -12.29 17.22 27.32
C SER A 52 -11.32 17.04 28.50
N GLN A 53 -11.03 15.81 28.91
CA GLN A 53 -10.06 15.50 29.98
C GLN A 53 -8.63 15.93 29.60
N CYS A 54 -8.24 15.75 28.33
CA CYS A 54 -6.95 16.22 27.84
C CYS A 54 -6.91 17.75 27.75
N HIS A 55 -8.00 18.38 27.32
CA HIS A 55 -8.11 19.83 27.23
C HIS A 55 -8.05 20.51 28.60
N SER A 56 -8.72 19.94 29.60
CA SER A 56 -8.67 20.39 31.00
C SER A 56 -7.37 20.01 31.73
N ARG A 57 -6.44 19.33 31.04
CA ARG A 57 -5.14 18.87 31.58
C ARG A 57 -5.25 17.87 32.74
N ALA A 58 -6.42 17.24 32.90
CA ALA A 58 -6.65 16.20 33.89
C ALA A 58 -5.94 14.87 33.51
N ARG A 59 -5.59 14.70 32.22
CA ARG A 59 -4.95 13.50 31.68
C ARG A 59 -3.59 13.81 31.08
N ILE A 60 -2.61 12.93 31.33
CA ILE A 60 -1.19 12.99 30.89
C ILE A 60 -0.65 14.45 30.91
N PRO A 61 -0.43 15.04 32.11
CA PRO A 61 -0.13 16.47 32.25
C PRO A 61 1.11 16.94 31.49
N ALA A 62 2.09 16.05 31.29
CA ALA A 62 3.31 16.33 30.54
C ALA A 62 3.03 16.64 29.06
N LEU A 63 2.03 15.98 28.47
CA LEU A 63 1.69 16.15 27.05
C LEU A 63 0.67 17.26 26.84
N SER A 64 -0.36 17.34 27.69
CA SER A 64 -1.47 18.28 27.55
C SER A 64 -1.09 19.75 27.73
N ARG A 65 0.08 20.05 28.30
CA ARG A 65 0.59 21.42 28.47
C ARG A 65 1.31 21.99 27.24
N ILE A 66 1.62 21.17 26.23
CA ILE A 66 2.29 21.63 25.02
C ILE A 66 1.32 22.53 24.23
N PRO A 67 1.71 23.76 23.87
CA PRO A 67 0.81 24.68 23.16
C PRO A 67 0.42 24.09 21.79
N LEU A 68 -0.84 24.26 21.40
CA LEU A 68 -1.47 23.82 20.14
C LEU A 68 -1.55 22.29 19.93
N LEU A 69 -0.49 21.54 20.22
CA LEU A 69 -0.40 20.09 19.97
C LEU A 69 -0.69 19.24 21.20
N GLY A 70 -0.71 19.81 22.40
CA GLY A 70 -0.83 19.05 23.64
C GLY A 70 -2.15 18.30 23.76
N THR A 71 -3.27 18.97 23.52
CA THR A 71 -4.61 18.35 23.54
C THR A 71 -4.75 17.22 22.51
N PRO A 72 -4.50 17.43 21.19
CA PRO A 72 -4.67 16.37 20.21
C PRO A 72 -3.72 15.19 20.43
N THR A 73 -2.47 15.44 20.82
CA THR A 73 -1.53 14.34 21.10
C THR A 73 -1.94 13.59 22.37
N CYS A 74 -2.41 14.28 23.42
CA CYS A 74 -2.89 13.62 24.64
C CYS A 74 -4.10 12.74 24.35
N PHE A 75 -5.02 13.24 23.51
CA PHE A 75 -6.19 12.52 23.07
C PHE A 75 -5.80 11.25 22.30
N LEU A 76 -4.94 11.36 21.28
CA LEU A 76 -4.50 10.21 20.48
C LEU A 76 -3.79 9.16 21.35
N VAL A 77 -2.87 9.58 22.23
CA VAL A 77 -2.19 8.65 23.13
C VAL A 77 -3.19 7.95 24.05
N SER A 78 -4.10 8.70 24.67
CA SER A 78 -5.12 8.14 25.56
C SER A 78 -6.09 7.21 24.83
N PHE A 79 -6.45 7.56 23.59
CA PHE A 79 -7.34 6.78 22.73
C PHE A 79 -6.72 5.41 22.41
N PHE A 80 -5.46 5.38 21.97
CA PHE A 80 -4.76 4.12 21.68
C PHE A 80 -4.45 3.32 22.95
N GLN A 81 -4.18 3.95 24.09
CA GLN A 81 -4.08 3.23 25.36
C GLN A 81 -5.38 2.52 25.74
N CYS A 82 -6.52 3.21 25.59
CA CYS A 82 -7.84 2.61 25.81
C CYS A 82 -8.11 1.46 24.83
N ALA A 83 -7.67 1.59 23.57
CA ALA A 83 -7.78 0.52 22.56
C ALA A 83 -6.91 -0.72 22.87
N LEU A 84 -5.93 -0.60 23.78
CA LEU A 84 -5.03 -1.68 24.18
C LEU A 84 -5.30 -2.23 25.59
N ASP A 85 -6.37 -1.77 26.26
CA ASP A 85 -6.66 -2.09 27.68
C ASP A 85 -7.17 -3.53 27.93
N SER A 86 -7.37 -4.33 26.87
CA SER A 86 -7.90 -5.70 26.98
C SER A 86 -7.11 -6.67 26.10
N LEU A 87 -7.16 -7.96 26.42
CA LEU A 87 -6.50 -8.99 25.62
C LEU A 87 -7.10 -9.06 24.21
N ARG A 88 -8.44 -9.07 24.12
CA ARG A 88 -9.15 -9.15 22.84
C ARG A 88 -8.88 -7.92 21.97
N SER A 89 -8.84 -6.72 22.56
CA SER A 89 -8.53 -5.51 21.81
C SER A 89 -7.07 -5.45 21.35
N ARG A 90 -6.11 -5.95 22.15
CA ARG A 90 -4.71 -6.11 21.72
C ARG A 90 -4.59 -7.05 20.54
N ALA A 91 -5.38 -8.12 20.48
CA ALA A 91 -5.40 -9.03 19.35
C ALA A 91 -5.94 -8.37 18.06
N VAL A 92 -7.04 -7.62 18.16
CA VAL A 92 -7.56 -6.80 17.04
C VAL A 92 -6.51 -5.78 16.58
N MET A 93 -5.92 -5.04 17.53
CA MET A 93 -4.89 -4.04 17.23
C MET A 93 -3.65 -4.69 16.60
N ALA A 94 -3.26 -5.91 16.98
CA ALA A 94 -2.16 -6.61 16.34
C ALA A 94 -2.43 -6.87 14.85
N VAL A 95 -3.67 -7.26 14.49
CA VAL A 95 -4.07 -7.45 13.09
C VAL A 95 -4.08 -6.13 12.32
N VAL A 96 -4.60 -5.06 12.94
CA VAL A 96 -4.58 -3.70 12.38
C VAL A 96 -3.15 -3.24 12.13
N LEU A 97 -2.25 -3.42 13.09
CA LEU A 97 -0.85 -3.04 12.97
C LEU A 97 -0.13 -3.88 11.90
N ALA A 98 -0.41 -5.18 11.80
CA ALA A 98 0.16 -5.99 10.72
C ALA A 98 -0.32 -5.52 9.34
N PHE A 99 -1.60 -5.16 9.20
CA PHE A 99 -2.15 -4.58 7.98
C PHE A 99 -1.50 -3.24 7.62
N VAL A 100 -1.43 -2.31 8.57
CA VAL A 100 -0.81 -0.99 8.37
C VAL A 100 0.68 -1.13 8.07
N GLY A 101 1.38 -2.07 8.72
CA GLY A 101 2.78 -2.38 8.43
C GLY A 101 3.01 -2.91 7.01
N ALA A 102 2.11 -3.76 6.51
CA ALA A 102 2.13 -4.21 5.12
C ALA A 102 1.91 -3.05 4.15
N LEU A 103 0.97 -2.14 4.42
CA LEU A 103 0.74 -0.93 3.62
C LEU A 103 1.94 0.02 3.66
N ALA A 104 2.58 0.18 4.82
CA ALA A 104 3.80 0.98 4.96
C ALA A 104 4.95 0.39 4.16
N THR A 105 5.09 -0.94 4.15
CA THR A 105 6.07 -1.67 3.33
C THR A 105 5.84 -1.39 1.85
N VAL A 106 4.61 -1.62 1.36
CA VAL A 106 4.22 -1.35 -0.03
C VAL A 106 4.43 0.12 -0.40
N SER A 107 4.04 1.06 0.45
CA SER A 107 4.24 2.49 0.23
C SER A 107 5.71 2.86 0.15
N CYS A 108 6.57 2.26 0.98
CA CYS A 108 8.01 2.46 0.90
C CYS A 108 8.59 1.97 -0.42
N VAL A 109 8.17 0.79 -0.89
CA VAL A 109 8.56 0.23 -2.19
C VAL A 109 8.11 1.15 -3.32
N GLU A 110 6.84 1.53 -3.36
CA GLU A 110 6.31 2.39 -4.41
C GLU A 110 6.96 3.77 -4.40
N SER A 111 7.27 4.35 -3.23
CA SER A 111 7.99 5.62 -3.14
C SER A 111 9.44 5.55 -3.62
N ALA A 112 10.06 4.36 -3.58
CA ALA A 112 11.43 4.12 -4.04
C ALA A 112 11.53 3.98 -5.56
N ARG A 113 10.44 3.59 -6.23
CA ARG A 113 10.43 3.34 -7.66
C ARG A 113 10.63 4.61 -8.46
N ARG A 114 11.51 4.55 -9.46
CA ARG A 114 11.83 5.69 -10.33
C ARG A 114 10.60 6.26 -11.01
N CYS A 115 9.65 5.42 -11.40
CA CYS A 115 8.41 5.81 -12.06
C CYS A 115 7.54 6.72 -11.18
N ASN A 116 7.68 6.69 -9.85
CA ASN A 116 6.86 7.50 -8.96
C ASN A 116 7.55 8.79 -8.51
N ARG A 117 8.83 8.97 -8.84
CA ARG A 117 9.63 10.15 -8.49
C ARG A 117 9.01 11.50 -8.89
N PRO A 118 8.32 11.65 -10.04
CA PRO A 118 7.69 12.92 -10.43
C PRO A 118 6.53 13.34 -9.52
N ASN A 119 5.89 12.39 -8.82
CA ASN A 119 4.77 12.68 -7.94
C ASN A 119 5.28 12.79 -6.49
N ALA A 120 5.37 14.01 -5.97
CA ALA A 120 5.85 14.26 -4.62
C ALA A 120 5.02 13.56 -3.53
N LEU A 121 3.72 13.34 -3.76
CA LEU A 121 2.82 12.65 -2.83
C LEU A 121 3.24 11.19 -2.62
N ILE A 122 3.64 10.53 -3.71
CA ILE A 122 4.07 9.13 -3.68
C ILE A 122 5.54 9.03 -3.27
N ALA A 123 6.39 9.89 -3.82
CA ALA A 123 7.83 9.87 -3.57
C ALA A 123 8.22 10.25 -2.13
N LYS A 124 7.39 11.06 -1.45
CA LYS A 124 7.58 11.48 -0.06
C LYS A 124 6.35 11.11 0.78
N PRO A 125 6.20 9.84 1.17
CA PRO A 125 4.99 9.37 1.83
C PRO A 125 4.89 9.80 3.31
N THR A 126 6.00 10.18 3.95
CA THR A 126 6.09 10.54 5.38
C THR A 126 5.04 11.55 5.88
N PRO A 127 4.86 12.73 5.26
CA PRO A 127 3.84 13.69 5.73
C PRO A 127 2.42 13.13 5.67
N TRP A 128 2.09 12.33 4.66
CA TRP A 128 0.77 11.71 4.52
C TRP A 128 0.55 10.64 5.58
N TRP A 129 1.58 9.86 5.91
CA TRP A 129 1.53 8.92 7.03
C TRP A 129 1.47 9.60 8.42
N LEU A 130 1.98 10.82 8.56
CA LEU A 130 1.77 11.61 9.78
C LEU A 130 0.31 12.10 9.87
N LEU A 131 -0.26 12.55 8.76
CA LEU A 131 -1.68 12.90 8.70
C LEU A 131 -2.59 11.70 8.95
N PHE A 132 -2.20 10.50 8.48
CA PHE A 132 -2.89 9.23 8.76
C PHE A 132 -3.06 9.02 10.27
N ASN A 133 -2.01 9.28 11.07
CA ASN A 133 -2.08 9.14 12.53
C ASN A 133 -2.91 10.26 13.20
N LEU A 134 -3.02 11.44 12.58
CA LEU A 134 -3.69 12.60 13.17
C LEU A 134 -5.20 12.63 12.89
N VAL A 135 -5.60 12.36 11.65
CA VAL A 135 -6.97 12.59 11.16
C VAL A 135 -7.73 11.28 10.94
N GLY A 136 -7.04 10.14 10.99
CA GLY A 136 -7.57 8.83 10.62
C GLY A 136 -7.07 8.42 9.24
N GLY A 137 -6.89 7.12 9.06
CA GLY A 137 -6.27 6.56 7.88
C GLY A 137 -7.14 6.61 6.64
N ALA A 138 -8.44 6.34 6.79
CA ALA A 138 -9.37 6.22 5.68
C ALA A 138 -9.41 7.48 4.81
N LEU A 139 -9.57 8.66 5.44
CA LEU A 139 -9.66 9.93 4.73
C LEU A 139 -8.38 10.24 3.93
N VAL A 140 -7.21 9.98 4.52
CA VAL A 140 -5.92 10.19 3.85
C VAL A 140 -5.77 9.22 2.66
N TRP A 141 -6.17 7.97 2.82
CA TRP A 141 -6.12 6.99 1.75
C TRP A 141 -7.07 7.33 0.60
N GLN A 142 -8.30 7.74 0.91
CA GLN A 142 -9.35 8.02 -0.05
C GLN A 142 -9.13 9.33 -0.82
N LEU A 143 -8.63 10.37 -0.14
CA LEU A 143 -8.56 11.72 -0.72
C LEU A 143 -7.16 12.11 -1.20
N ALA A 144 -6.10 11.49 -0.67
CA ALA A 144 -4.72 11.85 -1.03
C ALA A 144 -3.98 10.68 -1.70
N ILE A 145 -3.83 9.55 -1.01
CA ILE A 145 -2.92 8.47 -1.46
C ILE A 145 -3.45 7.81 -2.74
N VAL A 146 -4.67 7.24 -2.72
CA VAL A 146 -5.21 6.54 -3.89
C VAL A 146 -5.40 7.47 -5.09
N PRO A 147 -5.98 8.68 -4.96
CA PRO A 147 -6.06 9.62 -6.08
C PRO A 147 -4.70 9.95 -6.71
N ALA A 148 -3.64 10.09 -5.90
CA ALA A 148 -2.29 10.33 -6.41
C ALA A 148 -1.76 9.15 -7.24
N PHE A 149 -1.99 7.91 -6.79
CA PHE A 149 -1.64 6.71 -7.54
C PHE A 149 -2.45 6.56 -8.82
N LEU A 150 -3.76 6.77 -8.77
CA LEU A 150 -4.63 6.71 -9.96
C LEU A 150 -4.25 7.77 -10.99
N HIS A 151 -3.92 8.99 -10.56
CA HIS A 151 -3.44 10.04 -11.44
C HIS A 151 -2.15 9.64 -12.12
N ARG A 152 -1.19 9.08 -11.37
CA ARG A 152 0.08 8.62 -11.92
C ARG A 152 -0.10 7.45 -12.89
N ALA A 153 -0.91 6.47 -12.53
CA ALA A 153 -1.22 5.32 -13.38
C ALA A 153 -1.88 5.78 -14.70
N LYS A 154 -2.82 6.72 -14.63
CA LYS A 154 -3.46 7.28 -15.84
C LYS A 154 -2.46 8.04 -16.72
N ALA A 155 -1.58 8.83 -16.12
CA ALA A 155 -0.53 9.56 -16.86
C ALA A 155 0.41 8.61 -17.60
N LEU A 156 0.77 7.47 -16.98
CA LEU A 156 1.60 6.45 -17.62
C LEU A 156 0.87 5.78 -18.80
N VAL A 157 -0.41 5.43 -18.64
CA VAL A 157 -1.22 4.86 -19.73
C VAL A 157 -1.37 5.83 -20.91
N LEU A 158 -1.57 7.13 -20.64
CA LEU A 158 -1.69 8.14 -21.69
C LEU A 158 -0.37 8.36 -22.42
N ALA A 159 0.76 8.38 -21.71
CA ALA A 159 2.08 8.48 -22.33
C ALA A 159 2.37 7.28 -23.25
N GLU A 160 1.96 6.07 -22.83
CA GLU A 160 2.10 4.86 -23.63
C GLU A 160 1.26 4.90 -24.93
N ARG A 161 0.02 5.39 -24.86
CA ARG A 161 -0.83 5.55 -26.05
C ARG A 161 -0.27 6.60 -27.01
N ALA A 162 0.18 7.74 -26.49
CA ALA A 162 0.78 8.80 -27.31
C ALA A 162 2.04 8.31 -28.04
N TRP A 163 2.83 7.45 -27.41
CA TRP A 163 3.98 6.82 -28.06
C TRP A 163 3.56 5.85 -29.17
N ARG A 164 2.51 5.04 -28.94
CA ARG A 164 1.98 4.06 -29.91
C ARG A 164 1.30 4.70 -31.12
N ASP A 165 0.53 5.77 -30.90
CA ASP A 165 -0.21 6.47 -31.96
C ASP A 165 0.69 7.48 -32.72
N GLY A 166 1.86 7.81 -32.16
CA GLY A 166 2.72 8.91 -32.61
C GLY A 166 3.67 8.61 -33.76
N GLY A 167 3.88 7.35 -34.16
CA GLY A 167 4.53 6.93 -35.42
C GLY A 167 5.78 7.67 -35.91
N GLY A 168 6.50 8.39 -35.06
CA GLY A 168 7.70 9.14 -35.44
C GLY A 168 8.87 8.20 -35.59
N GLU A 169 9.57 8.26 -36.73
CA GLU A 169 10.69 7.39 -37.10
C GLU A 169 11.56 6.98 -35.91
N PRO A 170 11.80 5.67 -35.71
CA PRO A 170 12.76 5.22 -34.73
C PRO A 170 14.14 5.61 -35.24
N VAL A 171 14.79 6.58 -34.59
CA VAL A 171 16.25 6.60 -34.58
C VAL A 171 16.65 5.28 -33.93
N ALA A 172 17.09 4.32 -34.75
CA ALA A 172 17.50 2.97 -34.43
C ALA A 172 17.84 2.76 -32.94
N ALA A 173 16.82 2.37 -32.17
CA ALA A 173 16.95 1.79 -30.85
C ALA A 173 16.08 0.54 -30.90
N PRO A 174 16.65 -0.66 -30.68
CA PRO A 174 15.95 -1.92 -30.89
C PRO A 174 14.69 -1.95 -30.02
N ASP A 175 13.62 -2.58 -30.50
CA ASP A 175 12.31 -2.70 -29.84
C ASP A 175 12.35 -3.22 -28.38
N ALA A 176 13.51 -3.70 -27.92
CA ALA A 176 13.82 -3.93 -26.51
C ALA A 176 13.79 -2.64 -25.64
N ASP A 177 14.06 -1.45 -26.19
CA ASP A 177 14.28 -0.23 -25.40
C ASP A 177 13.00 0.44 -24.87
N ALA A 178 11.85 0.28 -25.51
CA ALA A 178 10.57 0.81 -25.01
C ALA A 178 9.98 -0.05 -23.89
N ALA A 179 10.07 -1.38 -24.01
CA ALA A 179 9.77 -2.31 -22.92
C ALA A 179 10.77 -2.16 -21.76
N ASN A 180 12.07 -2.00 -22.07
CA ASN A 180 13.11 -1.67 -21.11
C ASN A 180 12.86 -0.31 -20.44
N ALA A 181 12.37 0.74 -21.11
CA ALA A 181 12.08 2.02 -20.46
C ALA A 181 10.94 1.91 -19.43
N LYS A 182 9.94 1.05 -19.70
CA LYS A 182 8.82 0.74 -18.81
C LYS A 182 9.25 -0.13 -17.61
N GLU A 183 10.08 -1.14 -17.83
CA GLU A 183 10.70 -1.96 -16.77
C GLU A 183 11.74 -1.16 -15.96
N GLN A 184 12.54 -0.30 -16.60
CA GLN A 184 13.52 0.61 -15.98
C GLN A 184 12.84 1.61 -15.04
N GLY A 185 11.62 2.06 -15.38
CA GLY A 185 10.81 2.91 -14.50
C GLY A 185 10.41 2.22 -13.18
N ARG A 186 10.19 0.91 -13.19
CA ARG A 186 9.82 0.14 -11.99
C ARG A 186 11.01 -0.37 -11.19
N THR A 187 12.24 -0.12 -11.65
CA THR A 187 13.45 -0.48 -10.90
C THR A 187 13.61 0.35 -9.63
N LEU A 188 14.30 -0.26 -8.65
CA LEU A 188 14.70 0.36 -7.41
C LEU A 188 16.24 0.41 -7.33
N PRO A 189 16.82 1.42 -6.65
CA PRO A 189 18.23 1.37 -6.27
C PRO A 189 18.50 0.17 -5.35
N ASP A 190 19.63 -0.53 -5.54
CA ASP A 190 20.02 -1.71 -4.74
C ASP A 190 19.97 -1.46 -3.23
N ALA A 191 20.37 -0.26 -2.78
CA ALA A 191 20.36 0.09 -1.37
C ALA A 191 18.97 0.01 -0.74
N GLU A 192 17.91 0.20 -1.53
CA GLU A 192 16.52 0.12 -1.08
C GLU A 192 16.08 -1.33 -0.79
N ALA A 193 16.76 -2.34 -1.37
CA ALA A 193 16.53 -3.77 -1.06
C ALA A 193 16.79 -4.12 0.39
N VAL A 194 17.71 -3.40 1.03
CA VAL A 194 18.05 -3.59 2.44
C VAL A 194 17.47 -2.47 3.29
N ALA A 195 17.48 -1.23 2.81
CA ALA A 195 17.00 -0.09 3.58
C ALA A 195 15.50 -0.15 3.90
N ILE A 196 14.65 -0.58 2.96
CA ILE A 196 13.21 -0.67 3.18
C ILE A 196 12.85 -1.70 4.27
N PRO A 197 13.26 -2.98 4.18
CA PRO A 197 12.89 -3.97 5.19
C PRO A 197 13.42 -3.62 6.58
N ILE A 198 14.64 -3.09 6.69
CA ILE A 198 15.19 -2.61 7.98
C ILE A 198 14.38 -1.42 8.51
N ALA A 199 14.04 -0.46 7.64
CA ALA A 199 13.26 0.71 8.04
C ALA A 199 11.86 0.34 8.52
N VAL A 200 11.19 -0.63 7.89
CA VAL A 200 9.88 -1.11 8.35
C VAL A 200 10.03 -1.93 9.64
N ALA A 201 11.02 -2.82 9.73
CA ALA A 201 11.25 -3.63 10.92
C ALA A 201 11.51 -2.76 12.17
N VAL A 202 12.48 -1.84 12.07
CA VAL A 202 12.91 -0.99 13.19
C VAL A 202 12.02 0.23 13.36
N GLY A 203 11.61 0.86 12.26
CA GLY A 203 10.84 2.10 12.30
C GLY A 203 9.34 1.92 12.52
N TYR A 204 8.80 0.72 12.25
CA TYR A 204 7.37 0.44 12.41
C TYR A 204 7.11 -0.73 13.37
N PHE A 205 7.54 -1.95 13.01
CA PHE A 205 7.16 -3.15 13.76
C PHE A 205 7.71 -3.17 15.18
N LEU A 206 8.94 -2.69 15.41
CA LEU A 206 9.51 -2.59 16.75
C LEU A 206 8.69 -1.64 17.65
N PRO A 207 8.43 -0.37 17.28
CA PRO A 207 7.51 0.49 18.02
C PRO A 207 6.12 -0.11 18.23
N SER A 208 5.56 -0.81 17.22
CA SER A 208 4.28 -1.50 17.32
C SER A 208 4.30 -2.62 18.38
N ALA A 209 5.35 -3.44 18.39
CA ALA A 209 5.51 -4.50 19.38
C ALA A 209 5.67 -3.93 20.80
N LEU A 210 6.45 -2.85 20.96
CA LEU A 210 6.60 -2.15 22.24
C LEU A 210 5.27 -1.56 22.72
N MET A 211 4.50 -0.93 21.82
CA MET A 211 3.19 -0.40 22.12
C MET A 211 2.23 -1.50 22.56
N LEU A 212 2.18 -2.62 21.83
CA LEU A 212 1.37 -3.77 22.18
C LEU A 212 1.79 -4.37 23.51
N ALA A 213 3.09 -4.48 23.82
CA ALA A 213 3.61 -5.15 25.01
C ALA A 213 3.41 -4.35 26.31
N TYR A 214 3.72 -3.04 26.27
CA TYR A 214 3.83 -2.23 27.49
C TYR A 214 2.62 -1.34 27.78
N ASN A 215 1.74 -1.06 26.81
CA ASN A 215 0.59 -0.15 26.92
C ASN A 215 0.88 1.17 27.70
N SER A 216 2.09 1.72 27.54
CA SER A 216 2.51 2.93 28.24
C SER A 216 2.30 4.16 27.35
N PRO A 217 2.08 5.36 27.93
CA PRO A 217 1.92 6.58 27.13
C PRO A 217 3.13 6.85 26.24
N ALA A 218 4.33 6.54 26.73
CA ALA A 218 5.58 6.70 26.00
C ALA A 218 5.68 5.74 24.81
N ALA A 219 5.28 4.47 24.96
CA ALA A 219 5.31 3.50 23.87
C ALA A 219 4.31 3.86 22.77
N VAL A 220 3.10 4.31 23.14
CA VAL A 220 2.09 4.79 22.18
C VAL A 220 2.57 6.07 21.48
N ALA A 221 3.11 7.04 22.21
CA ALA A 221 3.63 8.28 21.63
C ALA A 221 4.80 8.01 20.66
N ALA A 222 5.71 7.10 21.01
CA ALA A 222 6.79 6.66 20.13
C ALA A 222 6.23 6.00 18.86
N TRP A 223 5.19 5.16 18.99
CA TRP A 223 4.55 4.55 17.83
C TRP A 223 3.85 5.58 16.92
N LEU A 224 3.19 6.61 17.46
CA LEU A 224 2.57 7.68 16.65
C LEU A 224 3.57 8.42 15.74
N LEU A 225 4.87 8.38 16.08
CA LEU A 225 5.95 8.95 15.28
C LEU A 225 6.61 7.95 14.31
N PHE A 226 6.05 6.74 14.15
CA PHE A 226 6.57 5.72 13.23
C PHE A 226 6.89 6.25 11.82
N PRO A 227 6.13 7.18 11.20
CA PRO A 227 6.45 7.63 9.85
C PRO A 227 7.82 8.33 9.80
N LEU A 228 8.16 9.07 10.87
CA LEU A 228 9.47 9.69 11.02
C LEU A 228 10.54 8.63 11.26
N HIS A 229 10.30 7.66 12.14
CA HIS A 229 11.25 6.57 12.41
C HIS A 229 11.58 5.78 11.14
N VAL A 230 10.56 5.34 10.38
CA VAL A 230 10.74 4.64 9.09
C VAL A 230 11.56 5.50 8.13
N SER A 231 11.21 6.78 7.97
CA SER A 231 11.93 7.69 7.08
C SER A 231 13.40 7.90 7.49
N LEU A 232 13.66 8.13 8.77
CA LEU A 232 15.00 8.36 9.32
C LEU A 232 15.87 7.10 9.20
N VAL A 233 15.35 5.94 9.59
CA VAL A 233 16.07 4.65 9.48
C VAL A 233 16.37 4.35 8.02
N ARG A 234 15.39 4.50 7.11
CA ARG A 234 15.59 4.28 5.68
C ARG A 234 16.69 5.15 5.11
N GLN A 235 16.66 6.46 5.39
CA GLN A 235 17.70 7.38 4.95
C GLN A 235 19.07 7.06 5.57
N GLY A 236 19.10 6.68 6.85
CA GLY A 236 20.32 6.29 7.55
C GLY A 236 20.96 5.04 6.93
N VAL A 237 20.20 3.96 6.79
CA VAL A 237 20.67 2.70 6.20
C VAL A 237 21.14 2.92 4.77
N ARG A 238 20.38 3.68 3.96
CA ARG A 238 20.79 4.00 2.59
C ARG A 238 22.13 4.74 2.56
N ARG A 239 22.31 5.79 3.39
CA ARG A 239 23.58 6.52 3.48
C ARG A 239 24.75 5.62 3.90
N ILE A 240 24.50 4.66 4.79
CA ILE A 240 25.53 3.70 5.23
C ILE A 240 25.91 2.77 4.07
N ILE A 241 24.93 2.20 3.36
CA ILE A 241 25.18 1.31 2.21
C ILE A 241 25.92 2.04 1.09
N ASP A 242 25.46 3.25 0.74
CA ASP A 242 26.08 4.09 -0.30
C ASP A 242 27.52 4.49 0.06
N ARG A 243 27.85 4.61 1.36
CA ARG A 243 29.23 4.85 1.82
C ARG A 243 30.11 3.61 1.75
N ILE A 244 29.54 2.43 2.02
CA ILE A 244 30.27 1.15 2.02
C ILE A 244 30.52 0.69 0.58
N ARG A 245 29.51 0.76 -0.29
CA ARG A 245 29.64 0.45 -1.72
C ARG A 245 30.25 1.65 -2.44
N ARG A 246 31.55 1.59 -2.69
CA ARG A 246 32.28 2.59 -3.49
C ARG A 246 31.94 2.57 -5.00
N VAL A 247 31.05 1.67 -5.43
CA VAL A 247 30.58 1.54 -6.82
C VAL A 247 29.21 2.20 -6.92
N GLY A 248 28.98 2.95 -8.02
CA GLY A 248 27.76 3.71 -8.25
C GLY A 248 26.46 2.89 -8.16
N PRO A 249 25.30 3.55 -7.95
CA PRO A 249 24.04 2.86 -7.69
C PRO A 249 23.58 2.08 -8.93
N THR A 250 23.62 0.76 -8.82
CA THR A 250 22.92 -0.16 -9.72
C THR A 250 21.41 -0.09 -9.45
N SER A 251 20.61 -0.29 -10.50
CA SER A 251 19.16 -0.43 -10.40
C SER A 251 18.76 -1.87 -10.60
N ILE A 252 18.08 -2.45 -9.63
CA ILE A 252 17.60 -3.83 -9.64
C ILE A 252 16.07 -3.84 -9.72
N HIS A 253 15.55 -4.83 -10.45
CA HIS A 253 14.15 -5.23 -10.34
C HIS A 253 14.02 -6.22 -9.18
N HIS A 254 13.53 -5.77 -8.03
CA HIS A 254 13.51 -6.58 -6.79
C HIS A 254 12.75 -7.88 -6.98
N GLU A 255 11.68 -7.84 -7.77
CA GLU A 255 10.76 -8.95 -7.99
C GLU A 255 11.36 -10.06 -8.87
N ALA A 256 12.51 -9.80 -9.53
CA ALA A 256 13.26 -10.81 -10.28
C ALA A 256 14.08 -11.75 -9.37
N HIS A 257 14.42 -11.31 -8.15
CA HIS A 257 15.23 -12.09 -7.22
C HIS A 257 14.41 -12.49 -5.99
N TRP A 258 14.22 -13.81 -5.82
CA TRP A 258 13.42 -14.35 -4.71
C TRP A 258 13.96 -13.94 -3.33
N GLN A 259 15.27 -13.71 -3.20
CA GLN A 259 15.90 -13.27 -1.95
C GLN A 259 15.46 -11.86 -1.56
N CYS A 260 15.40 -10.93 -2.51
CA CYS A 260 14.93 -9.55 -2.28
C CYS A 260 13.44 -9.53 -1.94
N VAL A 261 12.65 -10.36 -2.62
CA VAL A 261 11.22 -10.56 -2.32
C VAL A 261 11.04 -11.10 -0.91
N ALA A 262 11.77 -12.16 -0.54
CA ALA A 262 11.70 -12.76 0.78
C ALA A 262 12.11 -11.76 1.87
N LEU A 263 13.23 -11.05 1.69
CA LEU A 263 13.72 -10.06 2.65
C LEU A 263 12.70 -8.95 2.91
N LEU A 264 12.00 -8.51 1.85
CA LEU A 264 11.06 -7.39 1.91
C LEU A 264 9.70 -7.79 2.51
N TYR A 265 9.17 -8.97 2.16
CA TYR A 265 7.80 -9.35 2.47
C TYR A 265 7.66 -10.41 3.57
N ALA A 266 8.72 -11.17 3.90
CA ALA A 266 8.61 -12.24 4.89
C ALA A 266 8.18 -11.72 6.27
N LEU A 267 8.81 -10.65 6.77
CA LEU A 267 8.48 -10.12 8.09
C LEU A 267 7.02 -9.65 8.20
N PRO A 268 6.50 -8.77 7.31
CA PRO A 268 5.09 -8.40 7.34
C PRO A 268 4.12 -9.59 7.22
N VAL A 269 4.43 -10.57 6.36
CA VAL A 269 3.58 -11.74 6.16
C VAL A 269 3.54 -12.62 7.41
N VAL A 270 4.71 -12.91 8.01
CA VAL A 270 4.79 -13.71 9.24
C VAL A 270 4.07 -13.01 10.39
N LEU A 271 4.31 -11.71 10.59
CA LEU A 271 3.64 -10.95 11.64
C LEU A 271 2.12 -10.86 11.43
N SER A 272 1.65 -10.74 10.17
CA SER A 272 0.23 -10.82 9.85
C SER A 272 -0.36 -12.18 10.19
N ALA A 273 0.30 -13.27 9.82
CA ALA A 273 -0.17 -14.62 10.12
C ALA A 273 -0.24 -14.86 11.64
N VAL A 274 0.80 -14.47 12.38
CA VAL A 274 0.85 -14.57 13.84
C VAL A 274 -0.26 -13.72 14.49
N ALA A 275 -0.45 -12.48 14.04
CA ALA A 275 -1.52 -11.62 14.55
C ALA A 275 -2.91 -12.18 14.26
N HIS A 276 -3.12 -12.77 13.08
CA HIS A 276 -4.37 -13.39 12.67
C HIS A 276 -4.70 -14.62 13.51
N VAL A 277 -3.72 -15.51 13.72
CA VAL A 277 -3.86 -16.66 14.63
C VAL A 277 -4.14 -16.19 16.06
N PHE A 278 -3.46 -15.14 16.53
CA PHE A 278 -3.70 -14.57 17.85
C PHE A 278 -5.13 -14.00 17.99
N LEU A 279 -5.65 -13.35 16.95
CA LEU A 279 -7.04 -12.89 16.90
C LEU A 279 -8.00 -14.09 16.97
N LEU A 280 -7.84 -15.09 16.11
CA LEU A 280 -8.70 -16.29 16.10
C LEU A 280 -8.71 -17.00 17.47
N TRP A 281 -7.54 -17.13 18.09
CA TRP A 281 -7.42 -17.67 19.44
C TRP A 281 -8.14 -16.79 20.48
N SER A 282 -7.99 -15.46 20.40
CA SER A 282 -8.65 -14.52 21.33
C SER A 282 -10.18 -14.52 21.20
N LEU A 283 -10.72 -14.86 20.03
CA LEU A 283 -12.16 -14.96 19.81
C LEU A 283 -12.79 -16.14 20.58
N ALA A 284 -12.01 -17.17 20.90
CA ALA A 284 -12.43 -18.29 21.73
C ALA A 284 -12.42 -17.96 23.23
N GLN A 285 -11.87 -16.80 23.62
CA GLN A 285 -11.84 -16.34 25.01
C GLN A 285 -13.05 -15.44 25.32
N ALA A 286 -13.36 -15.30 26.60
CA ALA A 286 -14.41 -14.37 27.06
C ALA A 286 -14.07 -12.93 26.68
N ASP A 287 -15.09 -12.14 26.29
CA ASP A 287 -14.89 -10.74 25.93
C ASP A 287 -14.61 -9.90 27.20
N ASP A 288 -13.37 -9.46 27.34
CA ASP A 288 -12.86 -8.67 28.47
C ASP A 288 -12.90 -7.15 28.22
N ARG A 289 -13.41 -6.71 27.06
CA ARG A 289 -13.43 -5.30 26.68
C ARG A 289 -14.45 -4.48 27.49
N LYS A 290 -13.98 -3.41 28.13
CA LYS A 290 -14.83 -2.38 28.76
C LYS A 290 -15.47 -1.48 27.70
N LYS A 291 -16.52 -0.72 28.06
CA LYS A 291 -17.25 0.17 27.13
C LYS A 291 -16.31 1.09 26.34
N MET A 292 -15.41 1.79 27.03
CA MET A 292 -14.44 2.71 26.38
C MET A 292 -13.53 1.98 25.39
N THR A 293 -13.01 0.80 25.75
CA THR A 293 -12.17 -0.03 24.86
C THR A 293 -12.94 -0.52 23.64
N LYS A 294 -14.21 -0.92 23.81
CA LYS A 294 -15.08 -1.30 22.68
C LYS A 294 -15.23 -0.14 21.72
N LEU A 295 -15.56 1.05 22.22
CA LEU A 295 -15.73 2.25 21.41
C LEU A 295 -14.46 2.63 20.63
N THR A 296 -13.30 2.70 21.30
CA THR A 296 -12.05 3.10 20.63
C THR A 296 -11.60 2.08 19.60
N VAL A 297 -11.71 0.77 19.89
CA VAL A 297 -11.37 -0.30 18.94
C VAL A 297 -12.32 -0.29 17.76
N THR A 298 -13.63 -0.15 17.97
CA THR A 298 -14.61 -0.08 16.87
C THR A 298 -14.33 1.10 15.95
N PHE A 299 -13.92 2.25 16.49
CA PHE A 299 -13.54 3.40 15.66
C PHE A 299 -12.30 3.11 14.79
N VAL A 300 -11.30 2.40 15.34
CA VAL A 300 -10.13 1.93 14.58
C VAL A 300 -10.52 0.89 13.53
N GLU A 301 -11.37 -0.06 13.87
CA GLU A 301 -11.86 -1.10 12.97
C GLU A 301 -12.59 -0.48 11.76
N ILE A 302 -13.48 0.50 12.00
CA ILE A 302 -14.19 1.22 10.93
C ILE A 302 -13.18 1.93 10.02
N ASP A 303 -12.24 2.70 10.59
CA ASP A 303 -11.23 3.43 9.81
C ASP A 303 -10.41 2.46 8.93
N VAL A 304 -9.90 1.38 9.51
CA VAL A 304 -9.08 0.38 8.81
C VAL A 304 -9.88 -0.38 7.76
N GLN A 305 -11.16 -0.68 8.01
CA GLN A 305 -12.05 -1.32 7.04
C GLN A 305 -12.24 -0.45 5.79
N PHE A 306 -12.42 0.87 5.97
CA PHE A 306 -12.53 1.80 4.87
C PHE A 306 -11.21 1.99 4.11
N VAL A 307 -10.06 1.95 4.79
CA VAL A 307 -8.73 1.85 4.16
C VAL A 307 -8.65 0.58 3.31
N ALA A 308 -9.05 -0.58 3.85
CA ALA A 308 -9.01 -1.86 3.13
C ALA A 308 -9.87 -1.84 1.86
N TRP A 309 -11.10 -1.32 1.93
CA TRP A 309 -11.96 -1.16 0.74
C TRP A 309 -11.34 -0.22 -0.30
N THR A 310 -10.69 0.84 0.16
CA THR A 310 -10.04 1.82 -0.71
C THR A 310 -8.81 1.21 -1.40
N VAL A 311 -8.06 0.36 -0.71
CA VAL A 311 -6.95 -0.41 -1.29
C VAL A 311 -7.46 -1.45 -2.29
N LEU A 312 -8.52 -2.20 -1.96
CA LEU A 312 -9.14 -3.17 -2.87
C LEU A 312 -9.67 -2.49 -4.14
N TYR A 313 -10.27 -1.31 -4.00
CA TYR A 313 -10.69 -0.48 -5.12
C TYR A 313 -9.49 -0.04 -5.97
N TRP A 314 -8.43 0.44 -5.34
CA TRP A 314 -7.22 0.87 -6.04
C TRP A 314 -6.63 -0.26 -6.90
N VAL A 315 -6.42 -1.44 -6.32
CA VAL A 315 -5.86 -2.59 -7.05
C VAL A 315 -6.81 -3.12 -8.12
N PHE A 316 -8.12 -3.04 -7.89
CA PHE A 316 -9.13 -3.36 -8.90
C PHE A 316 -9.00 -2.46 -10.13
N VAL A 317 -8.86 -1.15 -9.92
CA VAL A 317 -8.73 -0.18 -11.01
C VAL A 317 -7.45 -0.40 -11.81
N GLU A 318 -6.36 -0.73 -11.13
CA GLU A 318 -5.05 -0.90 -11.78
C GLU A 318 -4.86 -2.24 -12.49
N ALA A 319 -5.29 -3.35 -11.90
CA ALA A 319 -4.98 -4.70 -12.38
C ALA A 319 -6.20 -5.59 -12.63
N GLY A 320 -7.42 -5.08 -12.42
CA GLY A 320 -8.66 -5.81 -12.60
C GLY A 320 -9.08 -6.67 -11.41
N TRP A 321 -10.16 -7.44 -11.56
CA TRP A 321 -10.89 -8.11 -10.48
C TRP A 321 -10.18 -9.34 -9.86
N LYS A 322 -9.27 -9.98 -10.59
CA LYS A 322 -8.56 -11.18 -10.10
C LYS A 322 -7.65 -10.86 -8.90
N LEU A 323 -7.04 -9.68 -8.92
CA LEU A 323 -6.10 -9.24 -7.88
C LEU A 323 -6.79 -9.02 -6.52
N PRO A 324 -7.84 -8.18 -6.37
CA PRO A 324 -8.52 -8.01 -5.08
C PRO A 324 -9.11 -9.31 -4.55
N LEU A 325 -9.61 -10.21 -5.41
CA LEU A 325 -10.06 -11.54 -4.95
C LEU A 325 -8.92 -12.36 -4.34
N SER A 326 -7.75 -12.39 -4.98
CA SER A 326 -6.59 -13.08 -4.42
C SER A 326 -6.17 -12.48 -3.07
N MET A 327 -6.23 -11.15 -2.94
CA MET A 327 -5.92 -10.44 -1.68
C MET A 327 -6.90 -10.81 -0.58
N ILE A 328 -8.21 -10.88 -0.89
CA ILE A 328 -9.25 -11.32 0.05
C ILE A 328 -9.01 -12.77 0.47
N GLY A 329 -8.78 -13.67 -0.49
CA GLY A 329 -8.53 -15.09 -0.21
C GLY A 329 -7.33 -15.30 0.72
N VAL A 330 -6.20 -14.64 0.44
CA VAL A 330 -5.02 -14.68 1.31
C VAL A 330 -5.30 -14.03 2.66
N SER A 331 -6.06 -12.93 2.71
CA SER A 331 -6.39 -12.24 3.96
C SER A 331 -7.21 -13.11 4.91
N ILE A 332 -8.11 -13.94 4.37
CA ILE A 332 -8.90 -14.90 5.16
C ILE A 332 -7.98 -15.94 5.81
N LEU A 333 -6.97 -16.42 5.08
CA LEU A 333 -6.08 -17.49 5.52
C LEU A 333 -4.96 -17.01 6.46
N ALA A 334 -4.28 -15.92 6.11
CA ALA A 334 -3.04 -15.47 6.75
C ALA A 334 -3.11 -14.03 7.31
N GLY A 335 -4.32 -13.46 7.34
CA GLY A 335 -4.56 -12.11 7.81
C GLY A 335 -4.35 -11.03 6.73
N PRO A 336 -4.92 -9.84 6.95
CA PRO A 336 -4.99 -8.78 5.95
C PRO A 336 -3.61 -8.24 5.53
N GLY A 337 -2.60 -8.22 6.42
CA GLY A 337 -1.25 -7.79 6.06
C GLY A 337 -0.59 -8.72 5.04
N ALA A 338 -0.75 -10.04 5.20
CA ALA A 338 -0.27 -11.03 4.25
C ALA A 338 -1.00 -10.90 2.89
N GLY A 339 -2.31 -10.65 2.94
CA GLY A 339 -3.11 -10.35 1.74
C GLY A 339 -2.60 -9.14 0.96
N ILE A 340 -2.23 -8.06 1.65
CA ILE A 340 -1.59 -6.89 1.03
C ILE A 340 -0.26 -7.26 0.38
N CYS A 341 0.67 -7.89 1.12
CA CYS A 341 2.01 -8.17 0.63
C CYS A 341 2.04 -9.18 -0.54
N LEU A 342 1.36 -10.32 -0.39
CA LEU A 342 1.31 -11.35 -1.43
C LEU A 342 0.48 -10.90 -2.63
N GLY A 343 -0.59 -10.13 -2.39
CA GLY A 343 -1.32 -9.43 -3.44
C GLY A 343 -0.42 -8.49 -4.22
N TRP A 344 0.41 -7.70 -3.55
CA TRP A 344 1.34 -6.81 -4.25
C TRP A 344 2.32 -7.57 -5.14
N LEU A 345 2.87 -8.68 -4.66
CA LEU A 345 3.72 -9.54 -5.48
C LEU A 345 2.98 -10.11 -6.69
N TYR A 346 1.73 -10.52 -6.51
CA TYR A 346 0.90 -11.00 -7.60
C TYR A 346 0.57 -9.88 -8.61
N ARG A 347 0.32 -8.65 -8.14
CA ARG A 347 0.16 -7.45 -8.97
C ARG A 347 1.38 -7.24 -9.85
N GLU A 348 2.60 -7.32 -9.31
CA GLU A 348 3.81 -7.13 -10.10
C GLU A 348 3.95 -8.17 -11.21
N ARG A 349 3.63 -9.43 -10.91
CA ARG A 349 3.63 -10.51 -11.92
C ARG A 349 2.58 -10.28 -13.01
N LEU A 350 1.37 -9.84 -12.63
CA LEU A 350 0.30 -9.55 -13.59
C LEU A 350 0.63 -8.34 -14.47
N VAL A 351 1.24 -7.30 -13.89
CA VAL A 351 1.68 -6.13 -14.64
C VAL A 351 2.78 -6.53 -15.63
N LYS A 352 3.74 -7.38 -15.22
CA LYS A 352 4.78 -7.90 -16.12
C LYS A 352 4.19 -8.74 -17.27
N ASN A 353 3.31 -9.68 -16.95
CA ASN A 353 2.77 -10.63 -17.94
C ASN A 353 1.66 -10.02 -18.82
N GLY A 354 0.86 -9.10 -18.27
CA GLY A 354 -0.23 -8.43 -19.00
C GLY A 354 0.28 -7.46 -20.08
N PHE A 355 1.54 -7.01 -19.98
CA PHE A 355 2.18 -6.23 -21.05
C PHE A 355 2.92 -7.11 -22.07
N ALA A 356 3.41 -8.29 -21.68
CA ALA A 356 3.94 -9.26 -22.63
C ALA A 356 2.85 -9.84 -23.54
N GLY A 357 1.68 -10.18 -22.98
CA GLY A 357 0.56 -10.75 -23.76
C GLY A 357 -0.08 -9.76 -24.76
N LEU A 358 -0.03 -8.46 -24.49
CA LEU A 358 -0.50 -7.42 -25.43
C LEU A 358 0.52 -7.10 -26.53
N ALA A 359 1.79 -7.47 -26.37
CA ALA A 359 2.80 -7.36 -27.41
C ALA A 359 2.77 -8.59 -28.34
N ASP A 360 2.61 -9.79 -27.77
CA ASP A 360 2.51 -11.05 -28.54
C ASP A 360 1.25 -11.12 -29.41
N GLU A 361 0.09 -10.65 -28.91
CA GLU A 361 -1.17 -10.68 -29.66
C GLU A 361 -1.18 -9.72 -30.86
N PHE A 362 -0.22 -8.80 -30.94
CA PHE A 362 -0.01 -7.91 -32.09
C PHE A 362 1.19 -8.32 -32.96
N SER A 363 2.18 -9.04 -32.43
CA SER A 363 3.26 -9.62 -33.24
C SER A 363 2.83 -10.89 -33.98
N ALA A 364 1.86 -11.63 -33.44
CA ALA A 364 1.26 -12.78 -34.12
C ALA A 364 0.31 -12.40 -35.27
N GLY A 365 0.15 -11.11 -35.59
CA GLY A 365 -0.69 -10.62 -36.68
C GLY A 365 0.01 -10.41 -38.02
N ASP A 366 1.36 -10.43 -38.06
CA ASP A 366 2.15 -10.14 -39.27
C ASP A 366 2.98 -11.33 -39.79
N ASP A 367 2.97 -12.49 -39.11
CA ASP A 367 3.75 -13.68 -39.52
C ASP A 367 2.92 -14.78 -40.21
N GLU A 368 1.60 -14.63 -40.37
CA GLU A 368 0.74 -15.62 -41.08
C GLU A 368 0.68 -15.42 -42.61
N ASP A 369 1.37 -14.45 -43.20
CA ASP A 369 1.42 -14.22 -44.66
C ASP A 369 2.76 -14.63 -45.32
N ARG A 370 3.63 -15.36 -44.61
CA ARG A 370 4.94 -15.83 -45.13
C ARG A 370 5.13 -17.35 -45.16
N LEU A 371 4.05 -18.12 -45.04
CA LEU A 371 4.05 -19.58 -45.21
C LEU A 371 3.26 -19.95 -46.47
N GLY A 372 3.85 -19.69 -47.63
CA GLY A 372 3.19 -19.98 -48.90
C GLY A 372 4.07 -19.75 -50.12
N GLU A 373 5.27 -20.34 -50.15
CA GLU A 373 5.96 -20.61 -51.42
C GLU A 373 6.94 -21.78 -51.22
N GLU A 374 6.39 -22.99 -51.36
CA GLU A 374 7.18 -24.20 -51.59
C GLU A 374 7.78 -24.15 -53.01
N ALA A 375 9.11 -24.15 -53.05
CA ALA A 375 10.09 -24.63 -54.06
C ALA A 375 9.70 -24.83 -55.55
N PRO A 376 10.72 -24.77 -56.44
CA PRO A 376 11.20 -26.07 -56.89
C PRO A 376 12.73 -26.24 -56.82
N LEU A 377 13.10 -27.46 -56.42
CA LEU A 377 14.41 -28.08 -56.63
C LEU A 377 14.58 -28.43 -58.12
N LEU A 378 15.68 -27.96 -58.72
CA LEU A 378 16.64 -28.68 -59.60
C LEU A 378 17.28 -27.72 -60.62
N GLY A 379 18.62 -27.80 -60.69
CA GLY A 379 19.50 -27.10 -61.63
C GLY A 379 20.94 -27.17 -61.16
#